data_AF-A0A6U3RJX4-F1
#
_entry.id   AF-A0A6U3RJX4-F1
#
_cell.length_a   1.000
_cell.length_b   1.000
_cell.length_c   1.000
_cell.angle_alpha   90.00
_cell.angle_beta   90.00
_cell.angle_gamma   90.00
#
_symmetry.space_group_name_H-M   'P 1'
#
loop_
_entity.id
_entity.type
_entity.pdbx_description
1 polymer ?
#
loop_
_entity_poly.entity_id
_entity_poly.type
_entity_poly.pdbx_seq_one_letter_code
_entity_poly.pdbx_strand_id
1 'polypeptide(L)'
;MMGRRFQDEMAKRRKWYMIDLTMTVSQRENSGGKVFNNKSFEIKDKKGTREYLTDSDAPVSICVRSLTASAAKASRFSLEIKAFEPVDEEEEKKRKEREKIEQKLEHSKISRSLNSVEGQIRKMLSAATMLEKNADLTKEEDVKFWQVMDSMHSSSLYWPLIQLVVLIVTGYIQAQHLLRYIKRRGF
;
A
#
# COMPACT_ATOMS: atom_id res chain seq x y z
N MET A 1 -37.50 34.22 22.68
CA MET A 1 -37.65 33.70 21.29
C MET A 1 -36.87 32.39 21.07
N MET A 2 -37.17 31.32 21.83
CA MET A 2 -36.43 30.02 21.75
C MET A 2 -37.29 28.81 21.33
N GLY A 3 -38.61 29.00 21.10
CA GLY A 3 -39.52 27.87 20.83
C GLY A 3 -39.56 27.35 19.40
N ARG A 4 -39.23 28.17 18.38
CA ARG A 4 -39.42 27.77 16.97
C ARG A 4 -38.31 26.86 16.43
N ARG A 5 -37.05 27.04 16.85
CA ARG A 5 -35.94 26.17 16.41
C ARG A 5 -36.05 24.73 16.92
N PHE A 6 -36.60 24.54 18.12
CA PHE A 6 -36.73 23.21 18.71
C PHE A 6 -37.85 22.38 18.06
N GLN A 7 -38.96 23.03 17.66
CA GLN A 7 -40.01 22.35 16.91
C GLN A 7 -39.60 21.97 15.49
N ASP A 8 -38.79 22.80 14.82
CA ASP A 8 -38.23 22.46 13.50
C ASP A 8 -37.25 21.29 13.58
N GLU A 9 -36.43 21.18 14.63
CA GLU A 9 -35.57 20.00 14.83
C GLU A 9 -36.37 18.72 15.12
N MET A 10 -37.43 18.80 15.92
CA MET A 10 -38.32 17.67 16.20
C MET A 10 -39.08 17.22 14.93
N ALA A 11 -39.51 18.15 14.08
CA ALA A 11 -40.12 17.84 12.78
C ALA A 11 -39.12 17.22 11.79
N LYS A 12 -37.84 17.64 11.84
CA LYS A 12 -36.76 17.05 11.04
C LYS A 12 -36.39 15.63 11.50
N ARG A 13 -36.46 15.36 12.82
CA ARG A 13 -36.19 14.04 13.41
C ARG A 13 -37.33 13.03 13.23
N ARG A 14 -38.60 13.47 13.17
CA ARG A 14 -39.75 12.57 12.91
C ARG A 14 -39.85 12.08 11.46
N LYS A 15 -39.15 12.70 10.51
CA LYS A 15 -39.15 12.31 9.09
C LYS A 15 -38.36 11.04 8.75
N TRP A 16 -37.80 10.33 9.73
CA TRP A 16 -36.78 9.29 9.51
C TRP A 16 -37.18 7.86 9.82
N TYR A 17 -38.45 7.53 10.07
CA TYR A 17 -38.84 6.12 10.33
C TYR A 17 -40.25 5.76 9.87
N MET A 18 -40.60 6.06 8.63
CA MET A 18 -41.64 5.27 7.93
C MET A 18 -41.03 4.73 6.65
N ILE A 19 -40.24 3.67 6.81
CA ILE A 19 -39.83 2.84 5.69
C ILE A 19 -40.97 1.86 5.47
N ASP A 20 -41.94 2.27 4.66
CA ASP A 20 -43.05 1.40 4.25
C ASP A 20 -42.58 0.60 3.02
N LEU A 21 -41.74 -0.40 3.28
CA LEU A 21 -41.33 -1.42 2.32
C LEU A 21 -42.12 -2.70 2.61
N THR A 22 -42.80 -3.20 1.59
CA THR A 22 -43.47 -4.50 1.64
C THR A 22 -42.76 -5.45 0.69
N MET A 23 -42.43 -6.63 1.20
CA MET A 23 -41.86 -7.72 0.41
C MET A 23 -42.91 -8.82 0.31
N THR A 24 -43.25 -9.22 -0.90
CA THR A 24 -44.19 -10.30 -1.16
C THR A 24 -43.45 -11.43 -1.83
N VAL A 25 -43.56 -12.63 -1.25
CA VAL A 25 -43.02 -13.85 -1.82
C VAL A 25 -44.19 -14.73 -2.21
N SER A 26 -44.22 -15.17 -3.46
CA SER A 26 -45.31 -16.00 -4.00
C SER A 26 -44.75 -17.12 -4.86
N GLN A 27 -45.36 -18.29 -4.79
CA GLN A 27 -45.01 -19.43 -5.62
C GLN A 27 -46.12 -19.69 -6.64
N ARG A 28 -45.76 -19.84 -7.93
CA ARG A 28 -46.74 -20.09 -9.01
C ARG A 28 -46.54 -21.45 -9.61
N GLU A 29 -47.61 -22.23 -9.66
CA GLU A 29 -47.62 -23.53 -10.34
C GLU A 29 -47.76 -23.34 -11.86
N ASN A 30 -46.98 -24.09 -12.64
CA ASN A 30 -46.91 -23.96 -14.11
C ASN A 30 -48.22 -24.38 -14.83
N SER A 31 -49.13 -25.06 -14.15
CA SER A 31 -50.25 -25.82 -14.75
C SER A 31 -51.60 -25.09 -14.77
N GLY A 32 -51.76 -23.89 -14.21
CA GLY A 32 -53.08 -23.24 -14.23
C GLY A 32 -53.29 -22.02 -13.35
N GLY A 33 -52.28 -21.15 -13.19
CA GLY A 33 -52.46 -19.79 -12.66
C GLY A 33 -52.85 -19.67 -11.18
N LYS A 34 -53.02 -20.78 -10.44
CA LYS A 34 -53.26 -20.73 -9.00
C LYS A 34 -51.96 -20.39 -8.28
N VAL A 35 -51.97 -19.29 -7.55
CA VAL A 35 -50.86 -18.89 -6.67
C VAL A 35 -50.93 -19.76 -5.43
N PHE A 36 -49.92 -20.62 -5.25
CA PHE A 36 -49.72 -21.38 -4.02
C PHE A 36 -48.82 -20.55 -3.10
N ASN A 37 -49.21 -20.44 -1.82
CA ASN A 37 -48.47 -19.74 -0.77
C ASN A 37 -48.06 -18.30 -1.14
N ASN A 38 -48.92 -17.34 -0.81
CA ASN A 38 -48.58 -15.92 -0.86
C ASN A 38 -48.28 -15.43 0.57
N LYS A 39 -47.03 -15.01 0.82
CA LYS A 39 -46.63 -14.45 2.11
C LYS A 39 -46.10 -13.03 1.93
N SER A 40 -46.78 -12.08 2.54
CA SER A 40 -46.38 -10.68 2.60
C SER A 40 -45.67 -10.38 3.92
N PHE A 41 -44.51 -9.74 3.83
CA PHE A 41 -43.71 -9.28 4.95
C PHE A 41 -43.61 -7.76 4.95
N GLU A 42 -43.97 -7.13 6.07
CA GLU A 42 -43.68 -5.72 6.31
C GLU A 42 -42.23 -5.57 6.80
N ILE A 43 -41.43 -4.78 6.09
CA ILE A 43 -40.04 -4.50 6.44
C ILE A 43 -40.02 -3.20 7.24
N LYS A 44 -40.06 -3.31 8.57
CA LYS A 44 -39.98 -2.17 9.49
C LYS A 44 -38.54 -1.76 9.79
N ASP A 45 -37.62 -2.72 9.73
CA ASP A 45 -36.22 -2.53 10.06
C ASP A 45 -35.37 -2.24 8.81
N LYS A 46 -34.28 -1.47 9.00
CA LYS A 46 -33.34 -1.15 7.90
C LYS A 46 -32.58 -2.36 7.36
N LYS A 47 -32.49 -3.43 8.15
CA LYS A 47 -31.82 -4.69 7.82
C LYS A 47 -32.55 -5.84 8.52
N GLY A 48 -32.60 -6.98 7.87
CA GLY A 48 -33.15 -8.20 8.45
C GLY A 48 -33.06 -9.37 7.48
N THR A 49 -33.25 -10.56 8.04
CA THR A 49 -33.31 -11.82 7.29
C THR A 49 -34.69 -12.41 7.46
N ARG A 50 -35.24 -12.96 6.37
CA ARG A 50 -36.52 -13.66 6.36
C ARG A 50 -36.34 -15.00 5.67
N GLU A 51 -36.83 -16.03 6.33
CA GLU A 51 -36.84 -17.39 5.80
C GLU A 51 -38.23 -17.70 5.24
N TYR A 52 -38.24 -18.33 4.08
CA TYR A 52 -39.44 -18.77 3.38
C TYR A 52 -39.22 -20.21 2.95
N LEU A 53 -40.05 -21.11 3.48
CA LEU A 53 -40.03 -22.52 3.12
C LEU A 53 -40.80 -22.71 1.83
N THR A 54 -40.17 -23.36 0.86
CA THR A 54 -40.76 -23.74 -0.42
C THR A 54 -41.21 -25.19 -0.35
N ASP A 55 -42.50 -25.43 -0.58
CA ASP A 55 -43.08 -26.78 -0.51
C ASP A 55 -42.95 -27.56 -1.84
N SER A 56 -42.48 -26.90 -2.91
CA SER A 56 -42.35 -27.49 -4.24
C SER A 56 -41.22 -26.83 -5.04
N ASP A 57 -40.80 -27.48 -6.14
CA ASP A 57 -39.82 -26.95 -7.11
C ASP A 57 -40.40 -25.88 -8.05
N ALA A 58 -41.60 -25.37 -7.76
CA ALA A 58 -42.24 -24.35 -8.57
C ALA A 58 -41.51 -23.00 -8.44
N PRO A 59 -41.48 -22.18 -9.51
CA PRO A 59 -40.78 -20.90 -9.50
C PRO A 59 -41.32 -19.94 -8.43
N VAL A 60 -40.39 -19.34 -7.68
CA VAL A 60 -40.68 -18.36 -6.63
C VAL A 60 -40.47 -16.95 -7.16
N SER A 61 -41.50 -16.11 -7.04
CA SER A 61 -41.46 -14.69 -7.40
C SER A 61 -41.37 -13.84 -6.12
N ILE A 62 -40.30 -13.07 -6.00
CA ILE A 62 -40.08 -12.11 -4.91
C ILE A 62 -40.32 -10.70 -5.45
N CYS A 63 -41.27 -9.98 -4.87
CA CYS A 63 -41.59 -8.60 -5.23
C CYS A 63 -41.31 -7.67 -4.03
N VAL A 64 -40.55 -6.60 -4.25
CA VAL A 64 -40.31 -5.57 -3.24
C VAL A 64 -40.97 -4.29 -3.71
N ARG A 65 -41.87 -3.74 -2.88
CA ARG A 65 -42.59 -2.50 -3.16
C ARG A 65 -42.32 -1.48 -2.06
N SER A 66 -41.93 -0.29 -2.46
CA SER A 66 -41.84 0.86 -1.56
C SER A 66 -43.08 1.72 -1.74
N LEU A 67 -43.80 2.01 -0.66
CA LEU A 67 -44.99 2.88 -0.69
C LEU A 67 -44.63 4.37 -0.70
N THR A 68 -43.40 4.72 -0.29
CA THR A 68 -42.92 6.10 -0.16
C THR A 68 -41.94 6.53 -1.24
N ALA A 69 -41.55 5.62 -2.15
CA ALA A 69 -40.66 5.96 -3.26
C ALA A 69 -41.37 6.84 -4.29
N SER A 70 -40.63 7.82 -4.84
CA SER A 70 -41.10 8.69 -5.92
C SER A 70 -40.00 8.87 -6.97
N ALA A 71 -40.32 9.40 -8.15
CA ALA A 71 -39.34 9.63 -9.21
C ALA A 71 -38.17 10.53 -8.77
N ALA A 72 -38.42 11.52 -7.90
CA ALA A 72 -37.40 12.40 -7.36
C ALA A 72 -36.57 11.77 -6.22
N LYS A 73 -37.08 10.71 -5.58
CA LYS A 73 -36.44 10.05 -4.42
C LYS A 73 -36.72 8.54 -4.46
N ALA A 74 -35.97 7.83 -5.29
CA ALA A 74 -36.03 6.37 -5.36
C ALA A 74 -35.44 5.73 -4.09
N SER A 75 -36.11 4.69 -3.59
CA SER A 75 -35.64 3.87 -2.47
C SER A 75 -34.56 2.90 -2.94
N ARG A 76 -33.41 2.86 -2.26
CA ARG A 76 -32.32 1.92 -2.54
C ARG A 76 -32.38 0.75 -1.55
N PHE A 77 -32.33 -0.48 -2.04
CA PHE A 77 -32.26 -1.68 -1.22
C PHE A 77 -31.27 -2.69 -1.83
N SER A 78 -30.76 -3.58 -0.98
CA SER A 78 -29.89 -4.69 -1.38
C SER A 78 -30.56 -5.98 -0.94
N LEU A 79 -30.70 -6.93 -1.87
CA LEU A 79 -31.31 -8.23 -1.62
C LEU A 79 -30.27 -9.32 -1.91
N GLU A 80 -30.03 -10.19 -0.94
CA GLU A 80 -29.20 -11.38 -1.09
C GLU A 80 -30.10 -12.60 -0.89
N ILE A 81 -30.18 -13.46 -1.90
CA ILE A 81 -31.03 -14.67 -1.89
C ILE A 81 -30.12 -15.87 -1.75
N LYS A 82 -30.35 -16.68 -0.71
CA LYS A 82 -29.66 -17.95 -0.48
C LYS A 82 -30.70 -19.06 -0.51
N ALA A 83 -30.58 -19.96 -1.47
CA ALA A 83 -31.34 -21.20 -1.49
C ALA A 83 -30.59 -22.22 -0.63
N PHE A 84 -31.25 -22.74 0.39
CA PHE A 84 -30.74 -23.83 1.20
C PHE A 84 -31.64 -25.02 0.97
N GLU A 85 -31.06 -26.12 0.49
CA GLU A 85 -31.69 -27.43 0.64
C GLU A 85 -31.57 -27.80 2.12
N PRO A 86 -32.62 -28.39 2.75
CA PRO A 86 -32.49 -28.92 4.09
C PRO A 86 -31.51 -30.09 4.05
N VAL A 87 -30.24 -29.80 4.34
CA VAL A 87 -29.18 -30.78 4.46
C VAL A 87 -29.25 -31.34 5.88
N ASP A 88 -29.22 -32.67 6.01
CA ASP A 88 -29.18 -33.37 7.29
C ASP A 88 -28.09 -32.78 8.20
N GLU A 89 -28.42 -32.54 9.49
CA GLU A 89 -27.57 -31.85 10.47
C GLU A 89 -26.14 -32.45 10.61
N GLU A 90 -25.95 -33.68 10.15
CA GLU A 90 -24.68 -34.40 10.18
C GLU A 90 -23.70 -33.96 9.08
N GLU A 91 -24.18 -33.55 7.90
CA GLU A 91 -23.32 -33.04 6.83
C GLU A 91 -22.87 -31.60 7.07
N GLU A 92 -23.71 -30.78 7.74
CA GLU A 92 -23.38 -29.39 8.05
C GLU A 92 -22.18 -29.28 9.02
N LYS A 93 -22.06 -30.22 9.98
CA LYS A 93 -20.92 -30.29 10.89
C LYS A 93 -19.62 -30.61 10.14
N LYS A 94 -19.64 -31.57 9.19
CA LYS A 94 -18.48 -31.93 8.38
C LYS A 94 -18.02 -30.77 7.48
N ARG A 95 -18.95 -29.95 6.99
CA ARG A 95 -18.63 -28.76 6.18
C ARG A 95 -17.95 -27.67 7.01
N LYS A 96 -18.47 -27.35 8.19
CA LYS A 96 -17.91 -26.34 9.10
C LYS A 96 -16.50 -26.72 9.61
N GLU A 97 -16.23 -28.00 9.77
CA GLU A 97 -14.91 -28.48 10.17
C GLU A 97 -13.88 -28.35 9.05
N ARG A 98 -14.27 -28.64 7.79
CA ARG A 98 -13.40 -28.46 6.62
C ARG A 98 -13.04 -26.99 6.38
N GLU A 99 -14.01 -26.07 6.48
CA GLU A 99 -13.74 -24.63 6.34
C GLU A 99 -12.77 -24.09 7.40
N LYS A 100 -12.85 -24.58 8.64
CA LYS A 100 -11.90 -24.18 9.71
C LYS A 100 -10.48 -24.67 9.45
N ILE A 101 -10.33 -25.87 8.89
CA ILE A 101 -9.02 -26.42 8.52
C ILE A 101 -8.43 -25.62 7.36
N GLU A 102 -9.25 -25.27 6.37
CA GLU A 102 -8.83 -24.50 5.20
C GLU A 102 -8.43 -23.06 5.58
N GLN A 103 -9.19 -22.38 6.42
CA GLN A 103 -8.83 -21.05 6.95
C GLN A 103 -7.53 -21.07 7.76
N LYS A 104 -7.30 -22.10 8.60
CA LYS A 104 -6.03 -22.26 9.33
C LYS A 104 -4.86 -22.49 8.37
N LEU A 105 -5.07 -23.27 7.31
CA LEU A 105 -4.06 -23.52 6.29
C LEU A 105 -3.70 -22.22 5.55
N GLU A 106 -4.69 -21.42 5.15
CA GLU A 106 -4.46 -20.12 4.50
C GLU A 106 -3.72 -19.15 5.41
N HIS A 107 -4.13 -19.01 6.67
CA HIS A 107 -3.41 -18.19 7.64
C HIS A 107 -1.96 -18.62 7.84
N SER A 108 -1.68 -19.93 7.82
CA SER A 108 -0.31 -20.46 7.93
C SER A 108 0.55 -20.14 6.68
N LYS A 109 -0.04 -20.10 5.49
CA LYS A 109 0.64 -19.71 4.25
C LYS A 109 0.95 -18.22 4.23
N ILE A 110 -0.02 -17.39 4.60
CA ILE A 110 0.13 -15.93 4.68
C ILE A 110 1.22 -15.57 5.69
N SER A 111 1.18 -16.14 6.89
CA SER A 111 2.21 -15.88 7.92
C SER A 111 3.62 -16.32 7.50
N ARG A 112 3.77 -17.45 6.80
CA ARG A 112 5.07 -17.84 6.20
C ARG A 112 5.55 -16.84 5.15
N SER A 113 4.67 -16.38 4.28
CA SER A 113 5.01 -15.39 3.26
C SER A 113 5.44 -14.04 3.88
N LEU A 114 4.75 -13.60 4.93
CA LEU A 114 5.08 -12.37 5.66
C LEU A 114 6.43 -12.49 6.38
N ASN A 115 6.72 -13.63 7.01
CA ASN A 115 8.01 -13.86 7.67
C ASN A 115 9.17 -13.87 6.65
N SER A 116 8.94 -14.40 5.44
CA SER A 116 9.92 -14.34 4.35
C SER A 116 10.19 -12.90 3.90
N VAL A 117 9.13 -12.10 3.73
CA VAL A 117 9.23 -10.69 3.36
C VAL A 117 9.92 -9.87 4.46
N GLU A 118 9.59 -10.10 5.74
CA GLU A 118 10.26 -9.45 6.87
C GLU A 118 11.77 -9.75 6.85
N GLY A 119 12.15 -11.00 6.59
CA GLY A 119 13.55 -11.40 6.42
C GLY A 119 14.25 -10.66 5.28
N GLN A 120 13.57 -10.45 4.15
CA GLN A 120 14.11 -9.67 3.03
C GLN A 120 14.26 -8.18 3.37
N ILE A 121 13.28 -7.58 4.05
CA ILE A 121 13.33 -6.18 4.50
C ILE A 121 14.52 -5.98 5.45
N ARG A 122 14.72 -6.88 6.42
CA ARG A 122 15.86 -6.81 7.35
C ARG A 122 17.21 -6.91 6.62
N LYS A 123 17.32 -7.79 5.62
CA LYS A 123 18.54 -7.90 4.80
C LYS A 123 18.80 -6.63 4.00
N MET A 124 17.76 -6.04 3.41
CA MET A 124 17.88 -4.80 2.63
C MET A 124 18.26 -3.62 3.52
N LEU A 125 17.68 -3.53 4.73
CA LEU A 125 18.03 -2.51 5.72
C LEU A 125 19.50 -2.64 6.16
N SER A 126 19.97 -3.87 6.40
CA SER A 126 21.37 -4.13 6.72
C SER A 126 22.30 -3.70 5.57
N ALA A 127 21.96 -4.05 4.32
CA ALA A 127 22.73 -3.63 3.16
C ALA A 127 22.76 -2.09 2.99
N ALA A 128 21.64 -1.41 3.22
CA ALA A 128 21.56 0.05 3.15
C ALA A 128 22.47 0.72 4.20
N THR A 129 22.44 0.25 5.45
CA THR A 129 23.33 0.78 6.51
C THR A 129 24.80 0.50 6.25
N MET A 130 25.14 -0.61 5.59
CA MET A 130 26.50 -0.88 5.15
C MET A 130 26.94 0.07 4.04
N LEU A 131 26.05 0.37 3.07
CA LEU A 131 26.34 1.33 2.00
C LEU A 131 26.53 2.74 2.54
N GLU A 132 25.71 3.17 3.50
CA GLU A 132 25.85 4.47 4.15
C GLU A 132 27.20 4.59 4.87
N LYS A 133 27.58 3.58 5.65
CA LYS A 133 28.91 3.54 6.30
C LYS A 133 30.06 3.58 5.31
N ASN A 134 29.95 2.84 4.20
CA ASN A 134 30.98 2.86 3.17
C ASN A 134 31.08 4.22 2.48
N ALA A 135 29.95 4.89 2.23
CA ALA A 135 29.94 6.23 1.65
C ALA A 135 30.60 7.26 2.58
N ASP A 136 30.35 7.17 3.89
CA ASP A 136 31.01 8.03 4.87
C ASP A 136 32.52 7.78 4.94
N LEU A 137 32.95 6.51 4.91
CA LEU A 137 34.37 6.15 4.86
C LEU A 137 35.05 6.69 3.59
N THR A 138 34.44 6.51 2.42
CA THR A 138 34.97 7.04 1.16
C THR A 138 35.09 8.56 1.20
N LYS A 139 34.12 9.25 1.81
CA LYS A 139 34.17 10.71 1.95
C LYS A 139 35.32 11.18 2.86
N GLU A 140 35.59 10.48 3.96
CA GLU A 140 36.75 10.78 4.81
C GLU A 140 38.08 10.51 4.09
N GLU A 141 38.15 9.42 3.32
CA GLU A 141 39.32 9.07 2.52
C GLU A 141 39.58 10.11 1.42
N ASP A 142 38.53 10.58 0.74
CA ASP A 142 38.64 11.64 -0.27
C ASP A 142 39.19 12.93 0.35
N VAL A 143 38.68 13.35 1.51
CA VAL A 143 39.17 14.57 2.18
C VAL A 143 40.66 14.43 2.54
N LYS A 144 41.08 13.28 3.05
CA LYS A 144 42.50 13.01 3.33
C LYS A 144 43.34 12.99 2.05
N PHE A 145 42.83 12.39 0.99
CA PHE A 145 43.49 12.35 -0.32
C PHE A 145 43.68 13.75 -0.88
N TRP A 146 42.66 14.62 -0.80
CA TRP A 146 42.77 16.03 -1.21
C TRP A 146 43.80 16.80 -0.39
N GLN A 147 43.87 16.60 0.93
CA GLN A 147 44.90 17.23 1.76
C GLN A 147 46.31 16.79 1.39
N VAL A 148 46.51 15.49 1.17
CA VAL A 148 47.81 14.95 0.73
C VAL A 148 48.17 15.48 -0.65
N MET A 149 47.23 15.47 -1.58
CA MET A 149 47.44 15.98 -2.94
C MET A 149 47.77 17.48 -2.96
N ASP A 150 47.14 18.28 -2.12
CA ASP A 150 47.46 19.71 -1.97
C ASP A 150 48.90 19.90 -1.44
N SER A 151 49.30 19.10 -0.44
CA SER A 151 50.67 19.09 0.08
C SER A 151 51.71 18.59 -0.94
N MET A 152 51.34 17.62 -1.78
CA MET A 152 52.15 17.13 -2.90
C MET A 152 52.26 18.17 -4.00
N HIS A 153 51.16 18.88 -4.32
CA HIS A 153 51.14 19.92 -5.33
C HIS A 153 52.06 21.07 -4.95
N SER A 154 52.00 21.53 -3.69
CA SER A 154 52.92 22.55 -3.20
C SER A 154 54.38 22.08 -3.26
N SER A 155 54.64 20.81 -2.88
CA SER A 155 55.98 20.19 -2.98
C SER A 155 56.49 20.11 -4.42
N SER A 156 55.60 19.82 -5.38
CA SER A 156 55.93 19.74 -6.80
C SER A 156 56.31 21.09 -7.41
N LEU A 157 55.85 22.21 -6.84
CA LEU A 157 56.25 23.55 -7.29
C LEU A 157 57.68 23.91 -6.88
N TYR A 158 58.21 23.35 -5.79
CA TYR A 158 59.59 23.59 -5.36
C TYR A 158 60.63 22.85 -6.22
N TRP A 159 60.26 21.72 -6.82
CA TRP A 159 61.18 20.94 -7.66
C TRP A 159 61.76 21.70 -8.87
N PRO A 160 60.95 22.37 -9.73
CA PRO A 160 61.50 23.17 -10.83
C PRO A 160 62.29 24.38 -10.32
N LEU A 161 61.96 24.93 -9.15
CA LEU A 161 62.72 26.02 -8.54
C LEU A 161 64.15 25.57 -8.20
N ILE A 162 64.30 24.38 -7.62
CA ILE A 162 65.61 23.77 -7.33
C ILE A 162 66.39 23.53 -8.63
N GLN A 163 65.75 23.01 -9.68
CA GLN A 163 66.39 22.82 -10.99
C GLN A 163 66.91 24.14 -11.57
N LEU A 164 66.15 25.23 -11.43
CA LEU A 164 66.53 26.56 -11.90
C LEU A 164 67.76 27.09 -11.14
N VAL A 165 67.80 26.91 -9.82
CA VAL A 165 68.98 27.28 -9.00
C VAL A 165 70.22 26.49 -9.43
N VAL A 166 70.09 25.17 -9.64
CA VAL A 166 71.21 24.33 -10.12
C VAL A 166 71.71 24.79 -11.50
N LEU A 167 70.81 25.19 -12.39
CA LEU A 167 71.15 25.73 -13.71
C LEU A 167 71.91 27.06 -13.62
N ILE A 168 71.53 27.94 -12.69
CA ILE A 168 72.25 29.20 -12.45
C ILE A 168 73.67 28.92 -11.92
N VAL A 169 73.80 28.04 -10.92
CA VAL A 169 75.10 27.71 -10.32
C VAL A 169 76.03 27.05 -11.35
N THR A 170 75.53 26.09 -12.11
CA THR A 170 76.32 25.43 -13.16
C THR A 170 76.70 26.40 -14.27
N GLY A 171 75.81 27.28 -14.70
CA GLY A 171 76.11 28.35 -15.66
C GLY A 171 77.20 29.31 -15.17
N TYR A 172 77.17 29.69 -13.89
CA TYR A 172 78.19 30.53 -13.28
C TYR A 172 79.57 29.84 -13.27
N ILE A 173 79.62 28.56 -12.88
CA ILE A 173 80.86 27.78 -12.88
C ILE A 173 81.42 27.65 -14.30
N GLN A 174 80.56 27.36 -15.29
CA GLN A 174 80.95 27.28 -16.69
C GLN A 174 81.52 28.61 -17.22
N ALA A 175 80.85 29.74 -16.94
CA ALA A 175 81.34 31.06 -17.32
C ALA A 175 82.69 31.38 -16.67
N GLN A 176 82.86 31.05 -15.39
CA GLN A 176 84.14 31.26 -14.69
C GLN A 176 85.26 30.39 -15.29
N HIS A 177 84.97 29.14 -15.63
CA HIS A 177 85.92 28.26 -16.31
C HIS A 177 86.29 28.79 -17.69
N LEU A 178 85.33 29.30 -18.46
CA LEU A 178 85.56 29.91 -19.77
C LEU A 178 86.48 31.14 -19.65
N LEU A 179 86.19 32.04 -18.70
CA LEU A 179 87.01 33.22 -18.44
C LEU A 179 88.45 32.85 -18.03
N ARG A 180 88.61 31.85 -17.14
CA ARG A 180 89.95 31.35 -16.77
C ARG A 180 90.68 30.74 -17.96
N TYR A 181 89.97 30.00 -18.80
CA TYR A 181 90.53 29.37 -19.99
C TYR A 181 91.00 30.43 -21.01
N ILE A 182 90.16 31.43 -21.31
CA ILE A 182 90.53 32.56 -22.18
C ILE A 182 91.75 33.29 -21.61
N LYS A 183 91.75 33.57 -20.30
CA LYS A 183 92.86 34.27 -19.62
C LYS A 183 94.18 33.47 -19.62
N ARG A 184 94.13 32.13 -19.58
CA ARG A 184 95.32 31.26 -19.66
C ARG A 184 95.84 31.07 -21.07
N ARG A 185 94.96 31.01 -22.06
CA ARG A 185 95.31 30.66 -23.44
C ARG A 185 95.64 31.85 -24.33
N GLY A 186 95.61 33.06 -23.77
CA GLY A 186 96.32 34.25 -24.25
C GLY A 186 96.33 34.44 -25.76
N PHE A 187 95.35 35.18 -26.26
CA PHE A 187 95.70 36.34 -27.07
C PHE A 187 96.08 37.48 -26.13
#